data_AF-A0A6V8IKG1-F1
#
_entry.id   AF-A0A6V8IKG1-F1
#
_cell.length_a   1.000
_cell.length_b   1.000
_cell.length_c   1.000
_cell.angle_alpha   90.00
_cell.angle_beta   90.00
_cell.angle_gamma   90.00
#
_symmetry.space_group_name_H-M   'P 1'
#
loop_
_entity.id
_entity.type
_entity.pdbx_description
1 polymer ?
#
loop_
_entity_poly.entity_id
_entity_poly.type
_entity_poly.pdbx_seq_one_letter_code
_entity_poly.pdbx_strand_id
1 'polypeptide(L)'
;MSVIDGNKLLPGKTYLMKVWNHRKGRPFKTTEKVVFTNYIFNGRVVRSGSFKMRDLLAGGNQTCILQGAKSGPITLTVTDPKIWVNSNNDRITFDT
;
A
#
# COMPACT_ATOMS: atom_id res chain seq x y z
N MET A 1 8.86 -14.23 6.38
CA MET A 1 7.95 -13.14 5.95
C MET A 1 8.49 -12.57 4.65
N SER A 2 7.78 -12.77 3.54
CA SER A 2 8.16 -12.21 2.24
C SER A 2 7.33 -10.96 1.96
N VAL A 3 7.98 -9.87 1.59
CA VAL A 3 7.29 -8.68 1.09
C VAL A 3 6.44 -9.06 -0.11
N ILE A 4 5.15 -8.76 -0.04
CA ILE A 4 4.21 -9.01 -1.14
C ILE A 4 4.02 -7.79 -2.00
N ASP A 5 3.80 -8.04 -3.29
CA ASP A 5 3.39 -7.03 -4.25
C ASP A 5 1.97 -6.56 -3.89
N GLY A 6 1.66 -5.28 -4.08
CA GLY A 6 0.33 -4.76 -3.75
C GLY A 6 -0.81 -5.42 -4.54
N ASN A 7 -0.60 -5.93 -5.76
CA ASN A 7 -1.62 -6.69 -6.49
C ASN A 7 -1.95 -8.08 -5.88
N LYS A 8 -1.22 -8.49 -4.84
CA LYS A 8 -1.51 -9.72 -4.07
C LYS A 8 -2.32 -9.43 -2.80
N LEU A 9 -2.67 -8.17 -2.54
CA LEU A 9 -3.57 -7.82 -1.44
C LEU A 9 -5.00 -8.25 -1.76
N LEU A 10 -5.61 -8.97 -0.83
CA LEU A 10 -6.94 -9.56 -0.96
C LEU A 10 -7.89 -8.96 0.09
N PRO A 11 -9.08 -8.48 -0.31
CA PRO A 11 -10.05 -7.88 0.60
C PRO A 11 -10.36 -8.81 1.77
N GLY A 12 -10.43 -8.25 2.97
CA GLY A 12 -10.69 -8.99 4.21
C GLY A 12 -9.48 -9.77 4.76
N LYS A 13 -8.35 -9.83 4.04
CA LYS A 13 -7.13 -10.42 4.58
C LYS A 13 -6.35 -9.44 5.43
N THR A 14 -5.72 -10.00 6.46
CA THR A 14 -4.84 -9.27 7.37
C THR A 14 -3.39 -9.35 6.89
N TYR A 15 -2.69 -8.23 6.98
CA TYR A 15 -1.31 -8.07 6.58
C TYR A 15 -0.52 -7.36 7.68
N LEU A 16 0.80 -7.59 7.71
CA LEU A 16 1.73 -6.80 8.48
C LEU A 16 2.26 -5.67 7.60
N MET A 17 1.74 -4.47 7.82
CA MET A 17 2.20 -3.26 7.16
C MET A 17 3.42 -2.71 7.88
N LYS A 18 4.53 -2.55 7.18
CA LYS A 18 5.74 -1.91 7.69
C LYS A 18 5.86 -0.52 7.11
N VAL A 19 6.11 0.46 7.96
CA VAL A 19 6.31 1.86 7.60
C VAL A 19 7.78 2.20 7.79
N TRP A 20 8.36 2.87 6.81
CA TRP A 20 9.77 3.18 6.69
C TRP A 20 9.96 4.67 6.41
N ASN A 21 10.88 5.36 7.10
CA ASN A 21 11.12 6.76 6.77
C ASN A 21 11.82 6.86 5.41
N HIS A 22 11.38 7.79 4.58
CA HIS A 22 12.01 8.00 3.28
C HIS A 22 13.33 8.79 3.38
N ARG A 23 13.51 9.63 4.41
CA ARG A 23 14.74 10.42 4.63
C ARG A 23 15.88 9.51 5.11
N LYS A 24 17.05 9.61 4.47
CA LYS A 24 18.26 8.83 4.80
C LYS A 24 18.57 8.92 6.31
N GLY A 25 18.84 7.78 6.95
CA GLY A 25 19.40 7.72 8.32
C GLY A 25 18.57 6.99 9.38
N ARG A 26 17.27 6.75 9.17
CA ARG A 26 16.46 5.87 10.05
C ARG A 26 15.42 5.08 9.24
N PRO A 27 15.75 3.86 8.77
CA PRO A 27 14.94 3.18 7.76
C PRO A 27 13.59 2.74 8.29
N PHE A 28 13.50 2.14 9.48
CA PHE A 28 12.25 1.57 10.00
C PHE A 28 11.53 2.52 10.96
N LYS A 29 10.20 2.63 10.85
CA LYS A 29 9.36 3.48 11.69
C LYS A 29 8.45 2.65 12.59
N THR A 30 7.64 1.78 12.02
CA THR A 30 6.68 0.95 12.77
C THR A 30 6.16 -0.23 11.95
N THR A 31 5.54 -1.19 12.62
CA THR A 31 4.72 -2.24 12.02
C THR A 31 3.29 -2.12 12.54
N GLU A 32 2.33 -2.25 11.64
CA GLU A 32 0.90 -2.19 11.93
C GLU A 32 0.20 -3.42 11.35
N LYS A 33 -0.71 -4.01 12.12
CA LYS A 33 -1.56 -5.11 11.65
C LYS A 33 -2.81 -4.49 11.02
N VAL A 34 -2.98 -4.70 9.72
CA VAL A 34 -4.00 -4.01 8.92
C VAL A 34 -4.83 -5.01 8.13
N VAL A 35 -6.09 -4.68 7.89
CA VAL A 35 -6.95 -5.44 6.98
C VAL A 35 -7.09 -4.66 5.69
N PHE A 36 -6.74 -5.28 4.57
CA PHE A 36 -6.97 -4.67 3.26
C PHE A 36 -8.45 -4.77 2.91
N THR A 37 -9.06 -3.66 2.49
CA THR A 37 -10.48 -3.64 2.13
C THR A 37 -10.65 -3.50 0.63
N ASN A 38 -10.07 -2.45 0.02
CA ASN A 38 -10.30 -2.11 -1.40
C ASN A 38 -9.35 -1.01 -1.89
N TYR A 39 -9.29 -0.84 -3.22
CA TYR A 39 -8.58 0.26 -3.88
C TYR A 39 -9.55 1.31 -4.41
N ILE A 40 -9.08 2.55 -4.53
CA ILE A 40 -9.69 3.62 -5.31
C ILE A 40 -8.78 3.92 -6.50
N PHE A 41 -9.30 3.86 -7.71
CA PHE A 41 -8.63 4.26 -8.95
C PHE A 41 -9.44 5.36 -9.62
N ASN A 42 -8.84 6.54 -9.84
CA ASN A 42 -9.53 7.69 -10.43
C ASN A 42 -10.89 8.00 -9.76
N GLY A 43 -10.93 7.94 -8.43
CA GLY A 43 -12.13 8.20 -7.63
C GLY A 43 -13.15 7.05 -7.57
N ARG A 44 -12.89 5.90 -8.20
CA ARG A 44 -13.80 4.73 -8.20
C ARG A 44 -13.22 3.57 -7.41
N VAL A 45 -14.05 2.92 -6.61
CA VAL A 45 -13.66 1.71 -5.88
C VAL A 45 -13.46 0.54 -6.84
N VAL A 46 -12.31 -0.12 -6.76
CA VAL A 46 -11.94 -1.29 -7.58
C VAL A 46 -11.78 -2.51 -6.68
N ARG A 47 -12.39 -3.64 -7.08
CA ARG A 47 -12.21 -4.94 -6.42
C ARG A 47 -10.84 -5.51 -6.77
N SER A 48 -10.14 -6.10 -5.80
CA SER A 48 -8.71 -6.44 -5.98
C SER A 48 -8.43 -7.46 -7.08
N GLY A 49 -9.34 -8.41 -7.32
CA GLY A 49 -9.20 -9.42 -8.39
C GLY A 49 -9.20 -8.82 -9.80
N SER A 50 -9.65 -7.58 -9.96
CA SER A 50 -9.66 -6.83 -11.22
C SER A 50 -8.45 -5.92 -11.37
N PHE A 51 -7.67 -5.73 -10.30
CA PHE A 51 -6.59 -4.76 -10.24
C PHE A 51 -5.24 -5.45 -10.46
N LYS A 52 -4.60 -5.17 -11.60
CA LYS A 52 -3.21 -5.59 -11.84
C LYS A 52 -2.29 -4.41 -11.62
N MET A 53 -1.29 -4.59 -10.75
CA MET A 53 -0.27 -3.56 -10.49
C MET A 53 0.52 -3.14 -11.73
N ARG A 54 0.66 -4.03 -12.72
CA ARG A 54 1.34 -3.71 -13.97
C ARG A 54 0.57 -2.68 -14.82
N ASP A 55 -0.72 -2.50 -14.54
CA ASP A 55 -1.59 -1.56 -15.26
C ASP A 55 -1.61 -0.18 -14.58
N LEU A 56 -0.74 0.04 -13.58
CA LEU A 56 -0.51 1.34 -12.95
C LEU A 56 0.05 2.32 -14.00
N LEU A 57 -0.83 3.13 -14.58
CA LEU A 57 -0.42 4.26 -15.40
C LEU A 57 0.41 5.22 -14.55
N ALA A 58 1.60 5.60 -15.05
CA ALA A 58 2.38 6.69 -14.50
C ALA A 58 1.50 7.95 -14.38
N GLY A 59 1.33 8.47 -13.17
CA GLY A 59 0.51 9.66 -12.89
C GLY A 59 -0.95 9.40 -12.51
N GLY A 60 -1.40 8.15 -12.38
CA GLY A 60 -2.72 7.84 -11.82
C GLY A 60 -2.79 8.04 -10.30
N ASN A 61 -3.85 8.69 -9.80
CA ASN A 61 -4.12 8.76 -8.36
C ASN A 61 -4.79 7.45 -7.91
N GLN A 62 -4.04 6.58 -7.24
CA GLN A 62 -4.62 5.40 -6.57
C GLN A 62 -4.42 5.40 -5.07
N THR A 63 -5.48 5.08 -4.35
CA THR A 63 -5.49 5.02 -2.89
C THR A 63 -5.89 3.63 -2.43
N CYS A 64 -5.18 3.10 -1.43
CA CYS A 64 -5.56 1.88 -0.73
C CYS A 64 -6.32 2.21 0.54
N ILE A 65 -7.42 1.51 0.75
CA ILE A 65 -8.18 1.56 2.00
C ILE A 65 -7.77 0.38 2.86
N LEU A 66 -7.18 0.70 4.01
CA LEU A 66 -6.81 -0.24 5.04
C LEU A 66 -7.59 0.05 6.31
N GLN A 67 -8.19 -0.98 6.90
CA GLN A 67 -8.75 -0.91 8.23
C GLN A 67 -7.64 -1.18 9.26
N GLY A 68 -7.60 -0.35 10.31
CA GLY A 68 -6.62 -0.44 11.39
C GLY A 68 -5.29 0.27 11.13
N ALA A 69 -5.11 0.86 9.95
CA ALA A 69 -3.94 1.67 9.64
C ALA A 69 -4.02 3.03 10.36
N LYS A 70 -3.05 3.30 11.23
CA LYS A 70 -2.88 4.60 11.91
C LYS A 70 -2.14 5.60 11.03
N SER A 71 -1.49 5.13 9.98
CA SER A 71 -0.66 5.95 9.09
C SER A 71 -1.47 6.84 8.12
N GLY A 72 -2.81 6.78 8.16
CA GLY A 72 -3.70 7.54 7.28
C GLY A 72 -3.87 6.89 5.90
N PRO A 73 -4.36 7.64 4.89
CA PRO A 73 -4.49 7.16 3.51
C PRO A 73 -3.12 6.79 2.94
N ILE A 74 -3.06 5.66 2.21
CA ILE A 74 -1.85 5.18 1.57
C ILE A 74 -2.04 5.22 0.06
N THR A 75 -1.08 5.80 -0.63
CA THR A 75 -1.04 5.99 -2.07
C THR A 75 0.02 5.07 -2.68
N LEU A 76 -0.24 4.58 -3.90
CA LEU A 76 0.75 3.82 -4.65
C LEU A 76 1.78 4.71 -5.31
N THR A 77 3.03 4.27 -5.29
CA THR A 77 4.07 4.77 -6.21
C THR A 77 4.30 3.77 -7.33
N VAL A 78 4.16 4.24 -8.57
CA VAL A 78 4.28 3.43 -9.80
C VAL A 78 5.69 2.85 -10.00
N THR A 79 6.70 3.39 -9.33
CA THR A 79 8.11 3.01 -9.50
C THR A 79 8.47 1.64 -8.92
N ASP A 80 7.79 1.17 -7.87
CA ASP A 80 8.04 -0.16 -7.30
C ASP A 80 6.72 -0.78 -6.78
N PRO A 81 6.24 -1.89 -7.37
CA PRO A 81 5.00 -2.56 -6.96
C PRO A 81 5.04 -3.12 -5.51
N LYS A 82 6.20 -3.15 -4.87
CA LYS A 82 6.35 -3.57 -3.47
C LYS A 82 6.37 -2.39 -2.51
N ILE A 83 6.49 -1.15 -3.00
CA ILE A 83 6.66 0.04 -2.18
C ILE A 83 5.49 1.01 -2.43
N TRP A 84 4.78 1.29 -1.35
CA TRP A 84 3.73 2.28 -1.26
C TRP A 84 4.25 3.54 -0.55
N VAL A 85 3.53 4.64 -0.62
CA VAL A 85 3.82 5.84 0.17
C VAL A 85 2.58 6.37 0.88
N ASN A 86 2.69 6.79 2.13
CA ASN A 86 1.60 7.50 2.80
C ASN A 86 1.64 9.00 2.48
N SER A 87 0.68 9.75 3.04
CA SER A 87 0.62 11.22 2.95
C SER A 87 1.87 11.93 3.48
N ASN A 88 2.64 11.31 4.37
CA ASN A 88 3.90 11.84 4.90
C ASN A 88 5.11 11.49 4.02
N ASN A 89 4.88 10.85 2.87
CA ASN A 89 5.93 10.33 1.99
C ASN A 89 6.81 9.26 2.68
N ASP A 90 6.30 8.56 3.70
CA ASP A 90 6.94 7.38 4.27
C ASP A 90 6.75 6.19 3.32
N ARG A 91 7.78 5.36 3.15
CA ARG A 91 7.70 4.12 2.37
C ARG A 91 6.94 3.06 3.14
N ILE A 92 6.12 2.28 2.45
CA ILE A 92 5.28 1.23 3.06
C ILE A 92 5.45 -0.07 2.29
N THR A 93 5.60 -1.18 3.02
CA THR A 93 5.63 -2.54 2.48
C THR A 93 4.67 -3.43 3.26
N PHE A 94 4.15 -4.48 2.63
CA PHE A 94 3.27 -5.45 3.28
C PHE A 94 3.91 -6.84 3.31
N ASP A 95 3.77 -7.52 4.44
CA ASP A 95 4.09 -8.94 4.60
C ASP A 95 2.81 -9.73 4.93
N THR A 96 2.79 -11.00 4.51
CA THR A 96 1.80 -12.01 4.93
C THR A 96 2.25 -12.77 6.17
#